data_AF-A0A6P4C5M8-F1
#
_entry.id   AF-A0A6P4C5M8-F1
#
_cell.length_a   1.000
_cell.length_b   1.000
_cell.length_c   1.000
_cell.angle_alpha   90.00
_cell.angle_beta   90.00
_cell.angle_gamma   90.00
#
_symmetry.space_group_name_H-M   'P 1'
#
loop_
_entity.id
_entity.type
_entity.pdbx_description
1 polymer ?
#
loop_
_entity_poly.entity_id
_entity_poly.type
_entity_poly.pdbx_seq_one_letter_code
_entity_poly.pdbx_strand_id
1 'polypeptide(L)'
;MKDPGSFQIPYIIANISIEKALCDLGASINLMSLARMKRMRIEEAKPIRMALQLADRTFKFSHGVAEDLLVKVGEFIFPADFVVLNMEEEANASIILGRPFLATAGAIVDVQKGEYVLRLHEEKMVFNVFTAMSYPKESIGECMMVDTMEALVQGVLEEDKLEDAMEQKQQASYGESP
;
A
#
# COMPACT_ATOMS: atom_id res chain seq x y z
N MET A 1 -6.68 -20.58 22.97
CA MET A 1 -7.79 -20.31 22.03
C MET A 1 -7.37 -19.15 21.17
N LYS A 2 -7.33 -19.30 19.83
CA LYS A 2 -7.05 -18.17 18.94
C LYS A 2 -8.24 -17.19 19.01
N ASP A 3 -7.95 -15.90 19.03
CA ASP A 3 -8.98 -14.87 19.01
C ASP A 3 -9.74 -14.94 17.67
N PRO A 4 -11.06 -15.17 17.66
CA PRO A 4 -11.84 -15.17 16.41
C PRO A 4 -12.02 -13.75 15.83
N GLY A 5 -11.75 -12.71 16.61
CA GLY A 5 -11.86 -11.31 16.18
C GLY A 5 -10.68 -10.81 15.34
N SER A 6 -9.55 -11.54 15.36
CA SER A 6 -8.33 -11.13 14.67
C SER A 6 -7.56 -12.29 14.05
N PHE A 7 -7.00 -12.07 12.86
CA PHE A 7 -6.22 -13.08 12.14
C PHE A 7 -5.21 -12.43 11.21
N GLN A 8 -4.23 -13.21 10.75
CA GLN A 8 -3.20 -12.72 9.84
C GLN A 8 -3.42 -13.23 8.42
N ILE A 9 -3.28 -12.33 7.45
CA ILE A 9 -3.27 -12.69 6.03
C ILE A 9 -1.96 -12.21 5.36
N PRO A 10 -1.44 -12.97 4.38
CA PRO A 10 -0.36 -12.48 3.54
C PRO A 10 -0.84 -11.29 2.70
N TYR A 11 0.00 -10.26 2.59
CA TYR A 11 -0.29 -9.07 1.80
C TYR A 11 0.99 -8.52 1.16
N ILE A 12 0.83 -7.71 0.13
CA ILE A 12 1.89 -6.92 -0.51
C ILE A 12 1.39 -5.50 -0.63
N ILE A 13 2.21 -4.52 -0.25
CA ILE A 13 1.96 -3.09 -0.44
C ILE A 13 3.16 -2.50 -1.17
N ALA A 14 2.90 -1.62 -2.14
CA ALA A 14 3.93 -0.88 -2.88
C ALA A 14 5.04 -1.80 -3.46
N ASN A 15 4.66 -3.02 -3.89
CA ASN A 15 5.55 -4.02 -4.48
C ASN A 15 6.67 -4.53 -3.55
N ILE A 16 6.55 -4.33 -2.23
CA ILE A 16 7.52 -4.79 -1.24
C ILE A 16 7.00 -6.06 -0.58
N SER A 17 7.84 -7.09 -0.61
CA SER A 17 7.72 -8.47 -0.07
C SER A 17 6.42 -8.87 0.63
N ILE A 18 5.95 -10.09 0.38
CA ILE A 18 4.84 -10.71 1.11
C ILE A 18 5.10 -10.68 2.63
N GLU A 19 4.31 -9.89 3.34
CA GLU A 19 4.29 -9.82 4.80
C GLU A 19 2.92 -10.25 5.34
N LYS A 20 2.78 -10.36 6.66
CA LYS A 20 1.50 -10.67 7.32
C LYS A 20 0.90 -9.42 7.94
N ALA A 21 -0.33 -9.09 7.58
CA ALA A 21 -1.10 -8.01 8.17
C ALA A 21 -2.12 -8.58 9.14
N LEU A 22 -2.39 -7.88 10.24
CA LEU A 22 -3.45 -8.23 11.15
C LEU A 22 -4.78 -7.70 10.61
N CYS A 23 -5.68 -8.58 10.24
CA CYS A 23 -7.08 -8.23 10.03
C CYS A 23 -7.79 -8.18 11.38
N ASP A 24 -8.41 -7.05 11.69
CA ASP A 24 -9.09 -6.82 12.97
C ASP A 24 -10.46 -6.20 12.73
N LEU A 25 -11.52 -6.94 13.09
CA LEU A 25 -12.91 -6.46 13.00
C LEU A 25 -13.23 -5.40 14.05
N GLY A 26 -12.49 -5.38 15.17
CA GLY A 26 -12.57 -4.37 16.23
C GLY A 26 -11.93 -3.03 15.82
N ALA A 27 -10.94 -3.05 14.95
CA ALA A 27 -10.27 -1.84 14.47
C ALA A 27 -11.18 -1.00 13.56
N SER A 28 -11.40 0.27 13.95
CA SER A 28 -12.21 1.22 13.19
C SER A 28 -11.49 1.85 12.00
N ILE A 29 -10.17 1.72 11.94
CA ILE A 29 -9.28 2.32 10.94
C ILE A 29 -8.22 1.31 10.52
N ASN A 30 -7.61 1.51 9.36
CA ASN A 30 -6.38 0.82 9.02
C ASN A 30 -5.19 1.57 9.64
N LEU A 31 -4.24 0.83 10.20
CA LEU A 31 -3.05 1.39 10.84
C LEU A 31 -1.79 0.89 10.17
N MET A 32 -0.79 1.77 10.11
CA MET A 32 0.57 1.44 9.68
C MET A 32 1.57 2.09 10.63
N SER A 33 2.62 1.38 11.02
CA SER A 33 3.69 1.99 11.79
C SER A 33 4.56 2.91 10.91
N LEU A 34 5.07 4.00 11.48
CA LEU A 34 5.98 4.91 10.78
C LEU A 34 7.26 4.19 10.31
N ALA A 35 7.77 3.26 11.11
CA ALA A 35 8.91 2.42 10.73
C ALA A 35 8.60 1.59 9.48
N ARG A 36 7.39 1.01 9.42
CA ARG A 36 6.95 0.20 8.28
C ARG A 36 6.74 1.05 7.03
N MET A 37 6.11 2.22 7.15
CA MET A 37 5.97 3.19 6.05
C MET A 37 7.33 3.53 5.43
N LYS A 38 8.33 3.85 6.28
CA LYS A 38 9.70 4.14 5.83
C LYS A 38 10.37 2.93 5.18
N ARG A 39 10.21 1.73 5.73
CA ARG A 39 10.74 0.49 5.13
C ARG A 39 10.12 0.22 3.76
N MET A 40 8.85 0.59 3.60
CA MET A 40 8.14 0.47 2.33
C MET A 40 8.46 1.60 1.33
N ARG A 41 9.36 2.53 1.69
CA ARG A 41 9.69 3.71 0.87
C ARG A 41 8.45 4.52 0.45
N ILE A 42 7.42 4.52 1.29
CA ILE A 42 6.27 5.40 1.10
C ILE A 42 6.73 6.79 1.55
N GLU A 43 6.86 7.69 0.58
CA GLU A 43 7.54 8.97 0.76
C GLU A 43 6.68 9.96 1.55
N GLU A 44 5.37 9.95 1.33
CA GLU A 44 4.47 10.95 1.88
C GLU A 44 3.35 10.32 2.71
N ALA A 45 3.18 10.86 3.91
CA ALA A 45 1.95 10.77 4.67
C ALA A 45 1.44 12.18 4.88
N LYS A 46 0.21 12.44 4.44
CA LYS A 46 -0.44 13.73 4.56
C LYS A 46 -0.59 14.09 6.04
N PRO A 47 0.00 15.21 6.49
CA PRO A 47 -0.10 15.61 7.89
C PRO A 47 -1.54 15.82 8.30
N ILE A 48 -1.97 15.14 9.36
CA ILE A 48 -3.28 15.34 9.96
C ILE A 48 -3.14 15.44 11.48
N ARG A 49 -3.92 16.32 12.09
CA ARG A 49 -4.03 16.43 13.55
C ARG A 49 -5.11 15.47 14.04
N MET A 50 -4.75 14.20 14.19
CA MET A 50 -5.63 13.18 14.75
C MET A 50 -5.04 12.63 16.06
N ALA A 51 -5.89 12.52 17.08
CA ALA A 51 -5.57 11.81 18.31
C ALA A 51 -6.40 10.52 18.34
N LEU A 52 -5.73 9.39 18.53
CA LEU A 52 -6.32 8.08 18.58
C LEU A 52 -6.30 7.58 20.02
N GLN A 53 -7.45 7.14 20.51
CA GLN A 53 -7.54 6.39 21.75
C GLN A 53 -7.43 4.89 21.43
N LEU A 54 -6.42 4.24 22.00
CA LEU A 54 -6.22 2.81 21.85
C LEU A 54 -7.12 2.02 22.83
N ALA A 55 -7.19 0.70 22.65
CA ALA A 55 -8.02 -0.17 23.49
C ALA A 55 -7.60 -0.15 24.97
N ASP A 56 -6.32 0.10 25.25
CA ASP A 56 -5.78 0.29 26.60
C ASP A 56 -6.06 1.69 27.18
N ARG A 57 -6.84 2.50 26.47
CA ARG A 57 -7.22 3.89 26.80
C ARG A 57 -6.07 4.89 26.72
N THR A 58 -4.90 4.50 26.23
CA THR A 58 -3.81 5.43 25.94
C THR A 58 -4.13 6.25 24.69
N PHE A 59 -3.55 7.44 24.61
CA PHE A 59 -3.68 8.32 23.45
C PHE A 59 -2.39 8.35 22.64
N LYS A 60 -2.53 8.25 21.32
CA LYS A 60 -1.42 8.41 20.36
C LYS A 60 -1.81 9.46 19.33
N PHE A 61 -0.85 10.29 18.95
CA PHE A 61 -1.02 11.22 17.85
C PHE A 61 -0.56 10.58 16.55
N SER A 62 -1.33 10.76 15.48
CA SER A 62 -0.93 10.33 14.14
C SER A 62 0.25 11.14 13.64
N HIS A 63 1.15 10.46 12.93
CA HIS A 63 2.15 11.11 12.09
C HIS A 63 1.48 11.75 10.86
N GLY A 64 0.52 11.05 10.26
CA GLY A 64 -0.21 11.47 9.07
C GLY A 64 -1.11 10.35 8.56
N VAL A 65 -1.64 10.53 7.35
CA VAL A 65 -2.36 9.49 6.60
C VAL A 65 -1.61 9.20 5.32
N ALA A 66 -1.29 7.93 5.07
CA ALA A 66 -0.86 7.48 3.75
C ALA A 66 -2.12 7.14 2.94
N GLU A 67 -2.42 7.96 1.95
CA GLU A 67 -3.61 7.83 1.09
C GLU A 67 -3.28 7.00 -0.16
N ASP A 68 -4.29 6.37 -0.76
CA ASP A 68 -4.23 5.73 -2.09
C ASP A 68 -3.20 4.59 -2.23
N LEU A 69 -2.92 3.85 -1.16
CA LEU A 69 -2.02 2.69 -1.23
C LEU A 69 -2.73 1.47 -1.80
N LEU A 70 -2.06 0.77 -2.73
CA LEU A 70 -2.54 -0.50 -3.26
C LEU A 70 -2.07 -1.66 -2.39
N VAL A 71 -3.04 -2.42 -1.87
CA VAL A 71 -2.82 -3.63 -1.08
C VAL A 71 -3.20 -4.84 -1.94
N LYS A 72 -2.24 -5.68 -2.27
CA LYS A 72 -2.45 -6.95 -2.96
C LYS A 72 -2.59 -8.09 -1.95
N VAL A 73 -3.68 -8.86 -2.06
CA VAL A 73 -3.96 -10.06 -1.28
C VAL A 73 -4.29 -11.20 -2.24
N GLY A 74 -3.37 -12.16 -2.38
CA GLY A 74 -3.43 -13.13 -3.46
C GLY A 74 -3.43 -12.41 -4.81
N GLU A 75 -4.44 -12.63 -5.64
CA GLU A 75 -4.60 -12.00 -6.95
C GLU A 75 -5.41 -10.69 -6.92
N PHE A 76 -6.04 -10.36 -5.78
CA PHE A 76 -6.85 -9.15 -5.68
C PHE A 76 -6.02 -7.96 -5.23
N ILE A 77 -6.32 -6.80 -5.80
CA ILE A 77 -5.70 -5.52 -5.44
C ILE A 77 -6.82 -4.58 -4.99
N PHE A 78 -6.64 -4.00 -3.80
CA PHE A 78 -7.59 -3.05 -3.21
C PHE A 78 -6.89 -1.74 -2.85
N PRO A 79 -7.53 -0.59 -3.09
CA PRO A 79 -7.05 0.67 -2.54
C PRO A 79 -7.32 0.74 -1.03
N ALA A 80 -6.41 1.33 -0.28
CA ALA A 80 -6.56 1.52 1.16
C ALA A 80 -5.75 2.72 1.66
N ASP A 81 -6.38 3.50 2.54
CA ASP A 81 -5.71 4.54 3.30
C ASP A 81 -5.31 4.01 4.67
N PHE A 82 -4.16 4.48 5.19
CA PHE A 82 -3.63 4.07 6.48
C PHE A 82 -3.32 5.28 7.35
N VAL A 83 -3.80 5.26 8.59
CA VAL A 83 -3.32 6.20 9.61
C VAL A 83 -1.95 5.73 10.09
N VAL A 84 -0.96 6.61 10.00
CA VAL A 84 0.42 6.31 10.35
C VAL A 84 0.69 6.70 11.80
N LEU A 85 1.16 5.76 12.62
CA LEU A 85 1.52 5.97 14.02
C LEU A 85 3.01 5.76 14.26
N ASN A 86 3.61 6.58 15.13
CA ASN A 86 4.94 6.30 15.65
C ASN A 86 4.85 5.28 16.80
N MET A 87 4.97 4.00 16.46
CA MET A 87 4.92 2.85 17.37
C MET A 87 6.13 1.96 17.15
N GLU A 88 6.55 1.25 18.20
CA GLU A 88 7.61 0.26 18.10
C GLU A 88 7.18 -0.90 17.21
N GLU A 89 8.13 -1.44 16.45
CA GLU A 89 7.87 -2.55 15.55
C GLU A 89 7.90 -3.86 16.34
N GLU A 90 6.77 -4.23 16.96
CA GLU A 90 6.61 -5.58 17.48
C GLU A 90 6.42 -6.56 16.30
N ALA A 91 7.10 -7.70 16.37
CA ALA A 91 7.33 -8.65 15.28
C ALA A 91 6.08 -9.22 14.56
N ASN A 92 4.87 -8.92 15.02
CA ASN A 92 3.67 -9.64 14.61
C ASN A 92 2.55 -8.79 13.98
N ALA A 93 2.62 -7.45 13.93
CA ALA A 93 1.68 -6.67 13.11
C ALA A 93 2.09 -5.18 12.96
N SER A 94 3.05 -4.88 12.08
CA SER A 94 3.38 -3.50 11.72
C SER A 94 2.26 -2.80 10.91
N ILE A 95 1.24 -3.56 10.48
CA ILE A 95 0.05 -3.11 9.74
C ILE A 95 -1.20 -3.80 10.30
N ILE A 96 -2.25 -3.01 10.52
CA ILE A 96 -3.59 -3.48 10.87
C ILE A 96 -4.54 -3.09 9.75
N LEU A 97 -5.25 -4.08 9.21
CA LEU A 97 -6.35 -3.92 8.25
C LEU A 97 -7.66 -3.94 9.04
N GLY A 98 -8.21 -2.75 9.26
CA GLY A 98 -9.43 -2.58 10.03
C GLY A 98 -10.69 -2.73 9.17
N ARG A 99 -11.83 -2.37 9.76
CA ARG A 99 -13.13 -2.40 9.08
C ARG A 99 -13.17 -1.65 7.73
N PRO A 100 -12.50 -0.49 7.53
CA PRO A 100 -12.52 0.18 6.23
C PRO A 100 -11.96 -0.71 5.11
N PHE A 101 -10.78 -1.31 5.29
CA PHE A 101 -10.23 -2.23 4.30
C PHE A 101 -11.11 -3.47 4.12
N LEU A 102 -11.56 -4.06 5.21
CA LEU A 102 -12.39 -5.27 5.17
C LEU A 102 -13.72 -5.04 4.43
N ALA A 103 -14.32 -3.85 4.59
CA ALA A 103 -15.50 -3.44 3.86
C ALA A 103 -15.21 -3.28 2.36
N THR A 104 -14.12 -2.59 2.01
CA THR A 104 -13.67 -2.43 0.60
C THR A 104 -13.42 -3.78 -0.07
N ALA A 105 -12.80 -4.71 0.65
CA ALA A 105 -12.48 -6.04 0.14
C ALA A 105 -13.67 -7.02 0.18
N GLY A 106 -14.87 -6.55 0.54
CA GLY A 106 -16.08 -7.36 0.59
C GLY A 106 -15.99 -8.55 1.54
N ALA A 107 -15.22 -8.41 2.62
CA ALA A 107 -14.81 -9.51 3.49
C ALA A 107 -16.00 -10.23 4.17
N ILE A 108 -15.94 -11.56 4.22
CA ILE A 108 -16.85 -12.40 5.01
C ILE A 108 -16.00 -13.31 5.90
N VAL A 109 -16.30 -13.32 7.20
CA VAL A 109 -15.65 -14.20 8.18
C VAL A 109 -16.68 -15.20 8.69
N ASP A 110 -16.49 -16.47 8.33
CA ASP A 110 -17.23 -17.58 8.94
C ASP A 110 -16.40 -18.13 10.09
N VAL A 111 -16.71 -17.67 11.31
CA VAL A 111 -15.99 -18.05 12.53
C VAL A 111 -16.15 -19.54 12.84
N GLN A 112 -17.32 -20.13 12.53
CA GLN A 112 -17.58 -21.53 12.83
C GLN A 112 -16.72 -22.44 11.95
N LYS A 113 -16.57 -22.09 10.67
CA LYS A 113 -15.72 -22.85 9.72
C LYS A 113 -14.25 -22.42 9.76
N GLY A 114 -13.95 -21.26 10.34
CA GLY A 114 -12.64 -20.64 10.25
C GLY A 114 -12.28 -20.22 8.83
N GLU A 115 -13.26 -19.75 8.07
CA GLU A 115 -13.07 -19.29 6.69
C GLU A 115 -13.11 -17.76 6.65
N TYR A 116 -12.18 -17.19 5.89
CA TYR A 116 -12.12 -15.79 5.54
C TYR A 116 -12.24 -15.66 4.03
N VAL A 117 -13.22 -14.89 3.57
CA VAL A 117 -13.50 -14.70 2.16
C VAL A 117 -13.30 -13.25 1.79
N LEU A 118 -12.51 -12.98 0.74
CA LEU A 118 -12.48 -11.70 0.07
C LEU A 118 -13.31 -11.74 -1.20
N ARG A 119 -13.99 -10.65 -1.53
CA ARG A 119 -14.82 -10.54 -2.73
C ARG A 119 -14.44 -9.30 -3.53
N LEU A 120 -14.22 -9.50 -4.82
CA LEU A 120 -14.01 -8.43 -5.79
C LEU A 120 -14.91 -8.72 -7.00
N HIS A 121 -15.94 -7.90 -7.18
CA HIS A 121 -17.01 -8.13 -8.16
C HIS A 121 -17.67 -9.51 -7.97
N GLU A 122 -17.63 -10.38 -8.98
CA GLU A 122 -18.18 -11.74 -8.94
C GLU A 122 -17.16 -12.78 -8.46
N GLU A 123 -15.89 -12.38 -8.33
CA GLU A 123 -14.81 -13.25 -7.89
C GLU A 123 -14.68 -13.28 -6.36
N LYS A 124 -14.26 -14.43 -5.84
CA LYS A 124 -14.01 -14.62 -4.41
C LYS A 124 -12.74 -15.41 -4.16
N MET A 125 -12.06 -15.06 -3.08
CA MET A 125 -10.89 -15.78 -2.59
C MET A 125 -11.19 -16.28 -1.18
N VAL A 126 -10.97 -17.57 -0.92
CA VAL A 126 -11.26 -18.20 0.37
C VAL A 126 -9.95 -18.61 1.03
N PHE A 127 -9.75 -18.14 2.25
CA PHE A 127 -8.64 -18.47 3.12
C PHE A 127 -9.17 -19.26 4.31
N ASN A 128 -8.42 -20.27 4.74
CA ASN A 128 -8.66 -20.86 6.05
C ASN A 128 -7.83 -20.08 7.08
N VAL A 129 -8.50 -19.43 8.03
CA VAL A 129 -7.90 -18.55 9.05
C VAL A 129 -6.89 -19.32 9.94
N PHE A 130 -7.08 -20.63 10.10
CA PHE A 130 -6.16 -21.46 10.87
C PHE A 130 -4.88 -21.80 10.11
N THR A 131 -4.92 -21.89 8.77
CA THR A 131 -3.77 -22.26 7.90
C THR A 131 -3.18 -21.12 7.08
N ALA A 132 -3.89 -19.99 6.86
CA ALA A 132 -3.42 -18.81 6.12
C ALA A 132 -2.11 -18.22 6.71
N MET A 133 -1.77 -18.62 7.93
CA MET A 133 -0.48 -18.44 8.59
C MET A 133 0.71 -19.05 7.84
N SER A 134 0.54 -19.92 6.83
CA SER A 134 1.60 -20.74 6.23
C SER A 134 1.75 -20.64 4.71
N TYR A 135 1.31 -19.54 4.07
CA TYR A 135 1.52 -19.38 2.61
C TYR A 135 3.02 -19.54 2.26
N PRO A 136 3.39 -20.39 1.26
CA PRO A 136 4.78 -20.55 0.85
C PRO A 136 5.31 -19.26 0.23
N LYS A 137 6.60 -18.98 0.44
CA LYS A 137 7.30 -17.78 -0.08
C LYS A 137 7.58 -17.82 -1.59
N GLU A 138 7.08 -18.80 -2.33
CA GLU A 138 7.60 -19.11 -3.68
C GLU A 138 6.58 -18.89 -4.80
N SER A 139 7.03 -18.12 -5.78
CA SER A 139 6.46 -17.80 -7.10
C SER A 139 5.30 -16.80 -7.14
N ILE A 140 5.59 -15.52 -6.85
CA ILE A 140 4.98 -14.46 -7.64
C ILE A 140 5.89 -14.31 -8.86
N GLY A 141 5.42 -14.82 -10.00
CA GLY A 141 6.06 -14.55 -11.28
C GLY A 141 6.23 -13.04 -11.43
N GLU A 142 7.40 -12.64 -11.92
CA GLU A 142 7.80 -11.25 -12.17
C GLU A 142 6.58 -10.38 -12.49
N CYS A 143 6.15 -9.57 -11.52
CA CYS A 143 5.27 -8.45 -11.83
C CYS A 143 6.05 -7.63 -12.85
N MET A 144 5.62 -7.64 -14.11
CA MET A 144 6.24 -6.83 -15.14
C MET A 144 6.27 -5.40 -14.64
N MET A 145 7.48 -4.88 -14.36
CA MET A 145 7.68 -3.45 -14.20
C MET A 145 7.17 -2.81 -15.47
N VAL A 146 6.14 -1.99 -15.35
CA VAL A 146 5.84 -1.03 -16.40
C VAL A 146 6.68 0.20 -16.07
N ASP A 147 7.96 0.16 -16.48
CA ASP A 147 8.91 1.28 -16.45
C ASP A 147 8.55 2.35 -17.49
N THR A 148 7.28 2.73 -17.61
CA THR A 148 6.85 3.69 -18.65
C THR A 148 6.92 5.14 -18.23
N MET A 149 7.38 5.48 -17.02
CA MET A 149 7.57 6.90 -16.67
C MET A 149 8.99 7.40 -16.91
N GLU A 150 10.03 6.58 -16.72
CA GLU A 150 11.41 7.03 -16.94
C GLU A 150 11.73 7.22 -18.43
N ALA A 151 11.20 6.35 -19.30
CA ALA A 151 11.34 6.48 -20.75
C ALA A 151 10.61 7.71 -21.32
N LEU A 152 9.45 8.08 -20.76
CA LEU A 152 8.72 9.28 -21.18
C LEU A 152 9.43 10.56 -20.71
N VAL A 153 9.98 10.56 -19.49
CA VAL A 153 10.73 11.71 -18.97
C VAL A 153 12.02 11.93 -19.78
N GLN A 154 12.75 10.87 -20.12
CA GLN A 154 13.95 10.99 -20.95
C GLN A 154 13.64 11.50 -22.36
N GLY A 155 12.54 11.04 -22.97
CA GLY A 155 12.10 11.49 -24.29
C GLY A 155 11.69 12.97 -24.31
N VAL A 156 10.90 13.41 -23.32
CA VAL A 156 10.48 14.82 -23.19
C VAL A 156 11.68 15.74 -22.96
N LEU A 157 12.65 15.34 -22.13
CA LEU A 157 13.86 16.12 -21.88
C LEU A 157 14.82 16.18 -23.08
N GLU A 158 14.74 15.24 -24.02
CA GLU A 158 15.53 15.24 -25.25
C GLU A 158 14.85 16.04 -26.38
N GLU A 159 13.52 16.02 -26.46
CA GLU A 159 12.74 16.88 -27.37
C GLU A 159 12.88 18.37 -27.02
N ASP A 160 12.74 18.74 -25.74
CA ASP A 160 12.91 20.13 -25.27
C ASP A 160 14.31 20.69 -25.63
N LYS A 161 15.36 19.87 -25.49
CA LYS A 161 16.73 20.26 -25.82
C LYS A 161 16.96 20.44 -27.33
N LEU A 162 16.22 19.71 -28.16
CA LEU A 162 16.33 19.80 -29.61
C LEU A 162 15.61 21.05 -30.12
N GLU A 163 14.45 21.39 -29.57
CA GLU A 163 13.72 22.62 -29.87
C GLU A 163 14.54 23.86 -29.48
N ASP A 164 15.10 23.90 -28.27
CA ASP A 164 15.97 24.98 -27.80
C ASP A 164 17.19 25.20 -28.73
N ALA A 165 17.80 24.10 -29.21
CA ALA A 165 18.96 24.15 -30.11
C ALA A 165 18.59 24.64 -31.52
N MET A 166 17.37 24.36 -31.98
CA MET A 166 16.88 24.83 -33.27
C MET A 166 16.54 26.33 -33.23
N GLU A 167 15.94 26.82 -32.14
CA GLU A 167 15.65 28.24 -31.95
C GLU A 167 16.92 29.10 -31.86
N GLN A 168 17.95 28.62 -31.15
CA GLN A 168 19.24 29.32 -31.05
C GLN A 168 19.98 29.40 -32.40
N LYS A 169 19.90 28.34 -33.23
CA LYS A 169 20.48 28.36 -34.58
C LYS A 169 19.74 29.32 -35.52
N GLN A 170 18.43 29.45 -35.34
CA GLN A 170 17.62 30.36 -36.14
C GLN A 170 17.90 31.83 -35.78
N GLN A 171 18.10 32.15 -34.49
CA GLN A 171 18.52 33.48 -34.05
C GLN A 171 19.94 33.83 -34.51
N ALA A 172 20.88 32.88 -34.49
CA ALA A 172 22.23 33.09 -35.00
C ALA A 172 22.29 33.33 -36.52
N SER A 173 21.37 32.74 -37.28
CA SER A 173 21.25 32.93 -38.75
C SER A 173 20.70 34.29 -39.16
N TYR A 174 19.97 35.01 -38.28
CA TYR A 174 19.48 36.36 -38.55
C TYR A 174 20.41 37.46 -38.02
N GLY A 175 21.50 37.09 -37.34
CA GLY A 175 22.49 38.00 -36.77
C GLY A 175 23.68 38.36 -37.66
N GLU A 176 23.85 37.69 -38.81
CA GLU A 176 24.95 37.99 -39.74
C GLU A 176 24.42 38.29 -41.15
N SER A 177 24.38 39.58 -41.50
CA SER A 177 24.87 40.15 -42.77
C SER A 177 24.35 41.59 -42.97
N PRO A 178 25.14 42.52 -43.54
CA PRO A 178 26.58 42.77 -43.43
C PRO A 178 26.91 44.00 -42.56
#